data_AF-A0A660TLN3-F1
#
_entry.id   AF-A0A660TLN3-F1
#
_cell.length_a   1.000
_cell.length_b   1.000
_cell.length_c   1.000
_cell.angle_alpha   90.00
_cell.angle_beta   90.00
_cell.angle_gamma   90.00
#
_symmetry.space_group_name_H-M   'P 1'
#
loop_
_entity.id
_entity.type
_entity.pdbx_description
1 polymer ?
#
loop_
_entity_poly.entity_id
_entity_poly.type
_entity_poly.pdbx_seq_one_letter_code
_entity_poly.pdbx_strand_id
1 'polypeptide(L)'
;MTLHTDNDNEGGWGGTDGPDDYDVAIQGSNSESWQVSKNSTETGTLTKSSDISGTGNHFNLWMMSNLTQYLTSIKVQLISSTGNYREYTIATSSIQDVTGEFHCFALDIAGGTETGTFAPASFSSLKIEVNNSSSGNIRSVINNWIDAMYFGRGLTFKGASDSNDKMFAEATALDELTANKYGVLINVNEQLFAQGDVVFDDGGSTVTQKSNGENLVFTKKINTTNTYRLILLGNTNTVSFTNTNISATDTARFDFDSSGTINSFTMSGGSFKKASSIAFKTGQTISGVSFTECGEIDTNGATISSCNIISTIETTTGSLVINSSTELGNMSKLNFYDYHDNSRYAVYIPSSVTGTITLTDFVFDNPSSAYCLYWAGTGTLVVNRGGTTNLSNYTSPGTVTIQSSVSIDVHVEDQSTSDLQDAWVYIDTNPSIGDTADIVNTQTNSSGDVNTSYSGAASSAAIRIRKYGYKPYSGTISLLADSNTNVTLITDPQQT
;
A
#
# COMPACT_ATOMS: atom_id res chain seq x y z
N MET A 1 3.04 -13.58 20.09
CA MET A 1 4.38 -14.19 20.21
C MET A 1 4.38 -15.19 21.35
N THR A 2 5.27 -16.18 21.29
CA THR A 2 5.47 -17.20 22.34
C THR A 2 6.85 -17.02 22.94
N LEU A 3 6.94 -16.96 24.27
CA LEU A 3 8.22 -16.87 24.98
C LEU A 3 9.00 -18.18 24.82
N HIS A 4 10.24 -18.08 24.36
CA HIS A 4 11.21 -19.17 24.42
C HIS A 4 11.93 -19.18 25.75
N THR A 5 12.50 -18.04 26.16
CA THR A 5 13.10 -17.81 27.49
C THR A 5 13.34 -16.31 27.70
N ASP A 6 13.24 -15.88 28.95
CA ASP A 6 13.58 -14.53 29.43
C ASP A 6 15.00 -14.47 30.00
N ASN A 7 15.79 -15.55 29.89
CA ASN A 7 17.17 -15.64 30.36
C ASN A 7 17.43 -15.25 31.83
N ASP A 8 16.39 -15.22 32.68
CA ASP A 8 16.55 -14.82 34.09
C ASP A 8 17.43 -15.81 34.88
N ASN A 9 17.29 -17.10 34.57
CA ASN A 9 18.03 -18.22 35.18
C ASN A 9 18.01 -19.44 34.25
N GLU A 10 18.26 -19.25 32.97
CA GLU A 10 18.17 -20.33 31.98
C GLU A 10 19.36 -21.31 32.08
N GLY A 11 19.15 -22.45 32.75
CA GLY A 11 20.19 -23.45 32.98
C GLY A 11 20.66 -24.23 31.75
N GLY A 12 20.08 -23.99 30.58
CA GLY A 12 20.43 -24.67 29.32
C GLY A 12 21.65 -24.09 28.59
N TRP A 13 22.23 -22.99 29.10
CA TRP A 13 23.39 -22.34 28.49
C TRP A 13 24.71 -23.09 28.77
N GLY A 14 25.58 -23.11 27.76
CA GLY A 14 26.97 -23.58 27.87
C GLY A 14 27.89 -22.71 27.01
N GLY A 15 29.16 -22.61 27.42
CA GLY A 15 30.12 -21.70 26.78
C GLY A 15 29.89 -20.23 27.12
N THR A 16 29.13 -19.96 28.17
CA THR A 16 28.80 -18.64 28.70
C THR A 16 29.29 -18.49 30.16
N ASP A 17 29.26 -17.27 30.69
CA ASP A 17 29.64 -16.99 32.09
C ASP A 17 28.44 -17.13 33.06
N GLY A 18 27.22 -17.30 32.52
CA GLY A 18 25.97 -17.47 33.26
C GLY A 18 25.10 -16.20 33.29
N PRO A 19 23.99 -16.23 34.05
CA PRO A 19 23.14 -15.07 34.26
C PRO A 19 23.95 -13.96 34.93
N ASP A 20 23.83 -12.75 34.39
CA ASP A 20 24.50 -11.59 34.92
C ASP A 20 23.68 -10.93 36.03
N ASP A 21 24.27 -10.81 37.22
CA ASP A 21 23.65 -10.19 38.41
C ASP A 21 23.79 -8.65 38.41
N TYR A 22 24.35 -8.02 37.37
CA TYR A 22 24.60 -6.56 37.30
C TYR A 22 23.40 -5.70 36.84
N ASP A 23 22.16 -6.17 36.99
CA ASP A 23 20.93 -5.46 36.55
C ASP A 23 20.91 -5.13 35.03
N VAL A 24 21.61 -5.92 34.21
CA VAL A 24 21.60 -5.76 32.74
C VAL A 24 20.54 -6.69 32.17
N ALA A 25 19.32 -6.19 31.98
CA ALA A 25 18.19 -6.95 31.43
C ALA A 25 17.22 -6.09 30.61
N ILE A 26 16.59 -6.71 29.61
CA ILE A 26 15.42 -6.25 28.86
C ILE A 26 14.13 -6.74 29.50
N GLN A 27 14.07 -8.02 29.89
CA GLN A 27 12.93 -8.65 30.54
C GLN A 27 13.41 -9.37 31.80
N GLY A 28 12.59 -9.35 32.85
CA GLY A 28 12.97 -9.99 34.11
C GLY A 28 13.98 -9.16 34.90
N SER A 29 14.89 -9.85 35.59
CA SER A 29 15.92 -9.29 36.46
C SER A 29 17.35 -9.51 35.94
N ASN A 30 17.60 -10.52 35.10
CA ASN A 30 18.93 -10.88 34.61
C ASN A 30 18.95 -11.06 33.09
N SER A 31 20.16 -11.18 32.52
CA SER A 31 20.37 -11.64 31.15
C SER A 31 21.48 -12.67 31.12
N GLU A 32 21.48 -13.54 30.11
CA GLU A 32 22.63 -14.43 29.91
C GLU A 32 23.79 -13.62 29.36
N SER A 33 24.98 -13.80 29.94
CA SER A 33 26.16 -13.03 29.57
C SER A 33 27.40 -13.88 29.36
N TRP A 34 28.32 -13.37 28.57
CA TRP A 34 29.65 -13.95 28.44
C TRP A 34 30.69 -12.95 27.98
N GLN A 35 31.91 -13.16 28.44
CA GLN A 35 33.11 -12.51 27.96
C GLN A 35 33.55 -13.17 26.65
N VAL A 36 33.80 -12.38 25.61
CA VAL A 36 34.63 -12.83 24.48
C VAL A 36 36.01 -12.24 24.64
N SER A 37 37.01 -13.10 24.75
CA SER A 37 38.40 -12.74 24.99
C SER A 37 39.02 -12.03 23.79
N LYS A 38 40.19 -11.40 24.00
CA LYS A 38 40.93 -10.74 22.91
C LYS A 38 41.29 -11.72 21.79
N ASN A 39 41.18 -11.24 20.54
CA ASN A 39 41.56 -11.95 19.32
C ASN A 39 41.00 -13.39 19.27
N SER A 40 39.74 -13.56 19.67
CA SER A 40 39.11 -14.85 19.82
C SER A 40 37.79 -14.94 19.08
N THR A 41 37.31 -16.17 18.97
CA THR A 41 35.94 -16.48 18.61
C THR A 41 35.41 -17.35 19.73
N GLU A 42 34.35 -16.90 20.39
CA GLU A 42 33.71 -17.64 21.47
C GLU A 42 32.25 -17.90 21.15
N THR A 43 31.67 -18.88 21.82
CA THR A 43 30.35 -19.41 21.48
C THR A 43 29.54 -19.70 22.73
N GLY A 44 28.40 -19.03 22.85
CA GLY A 44 27.33 -19.44 23.76
C GLY A 44 26.37 -20.38 23.06
N THR A 45 25.94 -21.45 23.72
CA THR A 45 24.93 -22.40 23.21
C THR A 45 23.85 -22.63 24.25
N LEU A 46 22.60 -22.34 23.88
CA LEU A 46 21.42 -22.69 24.67
C LEU A 46 20.83 -24.01 24.14
N THR A 47 20.77 -25.03 24.98
CA THR A 47 20.07 -26.28 24.69
C THR A 47 18.65 -26.21 25.24
N LYS A 48 17.70 -25.79 24.39
CA LYS A 48 16.29 -25.70 24.73
C LYS A 48 15.43 -25.96 23.50
N SER A 49 14.50 -26.90 23.60
CA SER A 49 13.61 -27.26 22.50
C SER A 49 12.35 -26.41 22.46
N SER A 50 11.89 -26.07 21.27
CA SER A 50 10.59 -25.45 21.02
C SER A 50 10.13 -25.80 19.61
N ASP A 51 8.83 -26.00 19.40
CA ASP A 51 8.29 -26.06 18.05
C ASP A 51 8.14 -24.63 17.54
N ILE A 52 9.06 -24.20 16.69
CA ILE A 52 9.04 -22.86 16.09
C ILE A 52 8.45 -22.89 14.68
N SER A 53 7.86 -24.01 14.26
CA SER A 53 7.25 -24.15 12.94
C SER A 53 6.04 -23.23 12.77
N GLY A 54 5.85 -22.76 11.54
CA GLY A 54 4.77 -21.86 11.17
C GLY A 54 5.18 -20.95 10.02
N THR A 55 4.27 -20.75 9.07
CA THR A 55 4.54 -19.91 7.91
C THR A 55 4.70 -18.45 8.35
N GLY A 56 5.85 -17.85 8.02
CA GLY A 56 6.18 -16.46 8.36
C GLY A 56 6.46 -16.23 9.84
N ASN A 57 6.79 -17.29 10.59
CA ASN A 57 7.29 -17.12 11.96
C ASN A 57 8.73 -16.57 11.93
N HIS A 58 9.02 -15.73 12.91
CA HIS A 58 10.34 -15.20 13.21
C HIS A 58 10.78 -15.72 14.58
N PHE A 59 12.09 -15.82 14.78
CA PHE A 59 12.72 -15.97 16.09
C PHE A 59 13.32 -14.62 16.49
N ASN A 60 12.77 -14.01 17.53
CA ASN A 60 13.18 -12.70 18.04
C ASN A 60 14.11 -12.90 19.24
N LEU A 61 15.20 -12.15 19.30
CA LEU A 61 16.13 -12.13 20.43
C LEU A 61 16.68 -10.73 20.65
N TRP A 62 16.82 -10.32 21.92
CA TRP A 62 17.47 -9.07 22.27
C TRP A 62 18.93 -9.32 22.59
N MET A 63 19.84 -8.61 21.94
CA MET A 63 21.27 -8.76 22.18
C MET A 63 21.96 -7.41 22.31
N MET A 64 22.92 -7.34 23.22
CA MET A 64 23.84 -6.22 23.40
C MET A 64 25.27 -6.73 23.38
N SER A 65 26.18 -5.93 22.80
CA SER A 65 27.62 -6.15 22.82
C SER A 65 28.37 -4.83 23.03
N ASN A 66 29.37 -4.87 23.91
CA ASN A 66 30.28 -3.75 24.15
C ASN A 66 31.57 -3.85 23.31
N LEU A 67 31.61 -4.74 22.31
CA LEU A 67 32.75 -4.97 21.42
C LEU A 67 32.73 -4.11 20.15
N THR A 68 31.90 -3.08 20.09
CA THR A 68 31.61 -2.19 18.94
C THR A 68 32.68 -2.08 17.86
N GLN A 69 33.88 -1.58 18.22
CA GLN A 69 34.95 -1.28 17.27
C GLN A 69 35.88 -2.47 16.98
N TYR A 70 35.62 -3.59 17.63
CA TYR A 70 36.48 -4.77 17.71
C TYR A 70 35.79 -6.03 17.16
N LEU A 71 34.48 -5.94 16.94
CA LEU A 71 33.65 -7.00 16.43
C LEU A 71 33.95 -7.28 14.95
N THR A 72 34.27 -8.52 14.64
CA THR A 72 34.35 -9.01 13.27
C THR A 72 32.97 -9.45 12.78
N SER A 73 32.29 -10.28 13.57
CA SER A 73 30.92 -10.72 13.30
C SER A 73 30.21 -11.31 14.51
N ILE A 74 28.89 -11.21 14.54
CA ILE A 74 28.03 -12.06 15.39
C ILE A 74 27.15 -12.90 14.49
N LYS A 75 27.17 -14.20 14.73
CA LYS A 75 26.34 -15.18 14.03
C LYS A 75 25.42 -15.89 15.00
N VAL A 76 24.19 -16.11 14.57
CA VAL A 76 23.19 -16.87 15.30
C VAL A 76 22.82 -18.09 14.47
N GLN A 77 22.81 -19.27 15.10
CA GLN A 77 22.39 -20.51 14.47
C GLN A 77 21.14 -21.04 15.18
N LEU A 78 20.07 -21.23 14.42
CA LEU A 78 18.91 -21.99 14.86
C LEU A 78 19.13 -23.46 14.48
N ILE A 79 19.28 -24.34 15.47
CA ILE A 79 19.69 -25.73 15.27
C ILE A 79 18.51 -26.66 15.55
N SER A 80 18.20 -27.53 14.60
CA SER A 80 17.19 -28.59 14.77
C SER A 80 17.81 -29.92 15.20
N SER A 81 19.00 -30.22 14.70
CA SER A 81 19.82 -31.36 15.13
C SER A 81 21.27 -31.13 14.69
N THR A 82 22.20 -31.95 15.18
CA THR A 82 23.62 -31.86 14.81
C THR A 82 23.80 -31.86 13.29
N GLY A 83 24.37 -30.77 12.75
CA GLY A 83 24.60 -30.59 11.32
C GLY A 83 23.41 -30.04 10.52
N ASN A 84 22.26 -29.75 11.17
CA ASN A 84 21.04 -29.25 10.54
C ASN A 84 20.59 -27.93 11.19
N TYR A 85 20.95 -26.80 10.56
CA TYR A 85 20.72 -25.47 11.11
C TYR A 85 20.54 -24.39 10.04
N ARG A 86 19.97 -23.26 10.47
CA ARG A 86 19.99 -21.98 9.73
C ARG A 86 20.89 -20.99 10.43
N GLU A 87 21.81 -20.38 9.70
CA GLU A 87 22.75 -19.37 10.21
C GLU A 87 22.40 -17.98 9.72
N TYR A 88 22.45 -17.00 10.63
CA TYR A 88 22.19 -15.59 10.40
C TYR A 88 23.41 -14.80 10.87
N THR A 89 23.86 -13.83 10.07
CA THR A 89 24.87 -12.86 10.52
C THR A 89 24.15 -11.60 10.95
N ILE A 90 24.08 -11.34 12.25
CA ILE A 90 23.31 -10.23 12.82
C ILE A 90 24.14 -8.96 13.02
N ALA A 91 25.46 -9.10 13.04
CA ALA A 91 26.38 -7.97 13.10
C ALA A 91 27.70 -8.31 12.42
N THR A 92 28.38 -7.29 11.88
CA THR A 92 29.72 -7.35 11.29
C THR A 92 30.47 -6.06 11.61
N SER A 93 31.74 -5.97 11.22
CA SER A 93 32.48 -4.69 11.31
C SER A 93 31.81 -3.53 10.57
N SER A 94 30.96 -3.80 9.57
CA SER A 94 30.19 -2.81 8.80
C SER A 94 28.73 -2.66 9.25
N ILE A 95 28.22 -3.57 10.10
CA ILE A 95 26.84 -3.59 10.60
C ILE A 95 26.93 -3.73 12.13
N GLN A 96 26.88 -2.61 12.83
CA GLN A 96 27.20 -2.55 14.27
C GLN A 96 25.97 -2.42 15.17
N ASP A 97 24.81 -2.85 14.69
CA ASP A 97 23.48 -2.75 15.31
C ASP A 97 23.32 -3.51 16.65
N VAL A 98 24.40 -4.03 17.25
CA VAL A 98 24.44 -4.71 18.56
C VAL A 98 25.18 -3.89 19.61
N THR A 99 25.58 -2.66 19.30
CA THR A 99 26.55 -1.90 20.07
C THR A 99 25.92 -1.10 21.20
N GLY A 100 26.44 -1.26 22.42
CA GLY A 100 26.29 -0.30 23.51
C GLY A 100 24.89 -0.22 24.14
N GLU A 101 23.88 -0.76 23.47
CA GLU A 101 22.53 -0.96 23.97
C GLU A 101 21.94 -2.27 23.41
N PHE A 102 20.83 -2.72 23.99
CA PHE A 102 20.12 -3.88 23.50
C PHE A 102 19.35 -3.57 22.22
N HIS A 103 19.52 -4.44 21.24
CA HIS A 103 18.73 -4.40 20.01
C HIS A 103 18.03 -5.73 19.78
N CYS A 104 16.80 -5.66 19.27
CA CYS A 104 16.04 -6.85 18.91
C CYS A 104 16.31 -7.26 17.47
N PHE A 105 16.67 -8.54 17.29
CA PHE A 105 16.84 -9.18 15.99
C PHE A 105 15.69 -10.14 15.74
N ALA A 106 14.94 -9.91 14.67
CA ALA A 106 13.95 -10.86 14.15
C ALA A 106 14.60 -11.71 13.05
N LEU A 107 14.68 -13.03 13.27
CA LEU A 107 15.26 -14.01 12.36
C LEU A 107 14.13 -14.80 11.68
N ASP A 108 13.87 -14.58 10.40
CA ASP A 108 12.90 -15.38 9.63
C ASP A 108 13.31 -16.85 9.63
N ILE A 109 12.43 -17.72 10.13
CA ILE A 109 12.68 -19.16 10.29
C ILE A 109 12.81 -19.87 8.93
N ALA A 110 12.29 -19.29 7.85
CA ALA A 110 12.51 -19.75 6.47
C ALA A 110 13.76 -19.11 5.83
N GLY A 111 14.41 -18.17 6.52
CA GLY A 111 15.55 -17.38 6.06
C GLY A 111 16.93 -17.96 6.41
N GLY A 112 17.95 -17.11 6.37
CA GLY A 112 19.33 -17.48 6.72
C GLY A 112 20.01 -18.45 5.73
N THR A 113 21.27 -18.76 6.02
CA THR A 113 22.05 -19.76 5.28
C THR A 113 21.76 -21.13 5.86
N GLU A 114 21.14 -22.00 5.09
CA GLU A 114 20.81 -23.37 5.52
C GLU A 114 22.01 -24.31 5.37
N THR A 115 22.30 -25.08 6.41
CA THR A 115 23.24 -26.19 6.40
C THR A 115 22.50 -27.47 6.78
N GLY A 116 22.64 -28.52 5.97
CA GLY A 116 21.86 -29.75 6.13
C GLY A 116 20.40 -29.55 5.74
N THR A 117 19.48 -30.10 6.54
CA THR A 117 18.03 -29.90 6.39
C THR A 117 17.46 -29.43 7.72
N PHE A 118 17.23 -28.12 7.83
CA PHE A 118 16.69 -27.55 9.06
C PHE A 118 15.21 -27.90 9.21
N ALA A 119 14.84 -28.48 10.36
CA ALA A 119 13.46 -28.83 10.70
C ALA A 119 12.95 -27.94 11.86
N PRO A 120 12.17 -26.88 11.58
CA PRO A 120 11.71 -25.94 12.61
C PRO A 120 10.91 -26.57 13.75
N ALA A 121 10.11 -27.61 13.45
CA ALA A 121 9.34 -28.34 14.47
C ALA A 121 10.21 -29.13 15.45
N SER A 122 11.47 -29.34 15.10
CA SER A 122 12.47 -30.04 15.91
C SER A 122 13.57 -29.10 16.40
N PHE A 123 13.33 -27.77 16.44
CA PHE A 123 14.31 -26.83 16.98
C PHE A 123 14.71 -27.22 18.41
N SER A 124 16.01 -27.35 18.64
CA SER A 124 16.58 -27.97 19.82
C SER A 124 17.70 -27.16 20.48
N SER A 125 18.36 -26.28 19.74
CA SER A 125 19.34 -25.37 20.32
C SER A 125 19.54 -24.07 19.53
N LEU A 126 19.93 -23.04 20.27
CA LEU A 126 20.41 -21.77 19.75
C LEU A 126 21.93 -21.71 19.98
N LYS A 127 22.70 -21.35 18.95
CA LYS A 127 24.13 -21.08 19.10
C LYS A 127 24.44 -19.66 18.67
N ILE A 128 25.22 -18.93 19.46
CA ILE A 128 25.67 -17.58 19.16
C ILE A 128 27.18 -17.59 19.13
N GLU A 129 27.73 -17.30 17.95
CA GLU A 129 29.17 -17.15 17.76
C GLU A 129 29.50 -15.66 17.69
N VAL A 130 30.33 -15.20 18.62
CA VAL A 130 30.85 -13.82 18.62
C VAL A 130 32.33 -13.89 18.25
N ASN A 131 32.66 -13.29 17.11
CA ASN A 131 34.01 -13.24 16.57
C ASN A 131 34.56 -11.83 16.75
N ASN A 132 35.64 -11.72 17.52
CA ASN A 132 36.42 -10.50 17.68
C ASN A 132 37.91 -10.72 17.33
N SER A 133 38.20 -11.69 16.46
CA SER A 133 39.57 -12.12 16.13
C SER A 133 40.49 -10.98 15.66
N SER A 134 39.92 -9.85 15.21
CA SER A 134 40.62 -8.62 14.83
C SER A 134 40.64 -7.50 15.89
N SER A 135 40.31 -7.79 17.16
CA SER A 135 40.02 -6.79 18.21
C SER A 135 41.23 -6.00 18.73
N GLY A 136 42.47 -6.37 18.40
CA GLY A 136 43.63 -5.62 18.89
C GLY A 136 43.78 -5.74 20.42
N ASN A 137 43.84 -4.64 21.17
CA ASN A 137 43.94 -4.67 22.64
C ASN A 137 42.60 -4.28 23.28
N ILE A 138 41.83 -5.28 23.71
CA ILE A 138 40.63 -5.11 24.54
C ILE A 138 40.85 -5.65 25.94
N ARG A 139 40.13 -5.10 26.91
CA ARG A 139 40.09 -5.63 28.28
C ARG A 139 39.15 -6.83 28.31
N SER A 140 39.59 -7.96 28.86
CA SER A 140 38.74 -9.13 29.13
C SER A 140 37.82 -8.82 30.32
N VAL A 141 36.58 -8.48 30.01
CA VAL A 141 35.43 -8.38 30.92
C VAL A 141 34.19 -8.86 30.15
N ILE A 142 33.12 -9.22 30.86
CA ILE A 142 31.82 -9.54 30.25
C ILE A 142 31.46 -8.43 29.25
N ASN A 143 31.15 -8.83 28.02
CA ASN A 143 31.02 -7.89 26.91
C ASN A 143 29.91 -8.25 25.91
N ASN A 144 29.14 -9.30 26.17
CA ASN A 144 27.91 -9.62 25.43
C ASN A 144 26.83 -10.07 26.40
N TRP A 145 25.60 -9.71 26.06
CA TRP A 145 24.39 -10.08 26.77
C TRP A 145 23.33 -10.48 25.76
N ILE A 146 22.56 -11.52 26.09
CA ILE A 146 21.35 -11.90 25.37
C ILE A 146 20.20 -12.03 26.33
N ASP A 147 19.04 -11.56 25.89
CA ASP A 147 17.82 -11.56 26.66
C ASP A 147 16.58 -11.80 25.80
N ALA A 148 15.45 -12.07 26.46
CA ALA A 148 14.09 -12.02 25.94
C ALA A 148 13.96 -12.63 24.54
N MET A 149 13.89 -13.95 24.50
CA MET A 149 13.77 -14.70 23.25
C MET A 149 12.34 -15.13 23.03
N TYR A 150 11.78 -14.75 21.88
CA TYR A 150 10.41 -15.05 21.48
C TYR A 150 10.39 -15.69 20.11
N PHE A 151 9.34 -16.42 19.80
CA PHE A 151 9.07 -16.83 18.43
C PHE A 151 7.60 -16.68 18.07
N GLY A 152 7.35 -16.54 16.78
CA GLY A 152 6.03 -16.37 16.23
C GLY A 152 6.02 -15.34 15.12
N ARG A 153 4.83 -15.08 14.60
CA ARG A 153 4.67 -14.29 13.39
C ARG A 153 4.73 -12.78 13.60
N GLY A 154 4.29 -12.31 14.77
CA GLY A 154 4.22 -10.88 15.07
C GLY A 154 3.30 -10.56 16.26
N LEU A 155 2.79 -9.33 16.26
CA LEU A 155 1.98 -8.76 17.33
C LEU A 155 0.50 -8.75 16.95
N THR A 156 -0.37 -9.06 17.92
CA THR A 156 -1.82 -8.84 17.81
C THR A 156 -2.24 -7.84 18.88
N PHE A 157 -2.66 -6.66 18.47
CA PHE A 157 -3.20 -5.62 19.35
C PHE A 157 -4.72 -5.72 19.42
N LYS A 158 -5.25 -5.74 20.64
CA LYS A 158 -6.69 -5.89 20.95
C LYS A 158 -7.26 -4.74 21.78
N GLY A 159 -6.44 -3.72 22.07
CA GLY A 159 -6.86 -2.57 22.86
C GLY A 159 -7.76 -1.63 22.06
N ALA A 160 -8.61 -0.89 22.75
CA ALA A 160 -9.25 0.30 22.17
C ALA A 160 -8.29 1.48 22.28
N SER A 161 -8.31 2.34 21.27
CA SER A 161 -7.65 3.63 21.33
C SER A 161 -8.63 4.66 21.92
N ASP A 162 -8.12 5.60 22.70
CA ASP A 162 -8.79 6.80 23.17
C ASP A 162 -9.23 7.76 22.03
N SER A 163 -9.75 8.92 22.42
CA SER A 163 -10.35 9.90 21.50
C SER A 163 -9.34 10.72 20.66
N ASN A 164 -8.03 10.66 20.91
CA ASN A 164 -7.01 11.56 20.34
C ASN A 164 -6.01 10.89 19.37
N ASP A 165 -6.24 9.64 18.96
CA ASP A 165 -5.19 8.65 19.23
C ASP A 165 -4.16 8.23 18.17
N LYS A 166 -3.08 7.63 18.72
CA LYS A 166 -1.88 7.06 18.10
C LYS A 166 -1.86 5.53 18.26
N MET A 167 -2.82 4.82 17.64
CA MET A 167 -2.96 3.35 17.70
C MET A 167 -1.66 2.56 17.52
N PHE A 168 -0.79 2.94 16.58
CA PHE A 168 0.46 2.21 16.39
C PHE A 168 1.42 2.42 17.56
N ALA A 169 1.51 3.64 18.11
CA ALA A 169 2.30 3.93 19.29
C ALA A 169 1.78 3.16 20.53
N GLU A 170 0.46 3.01 20.68
CA GLU A 170 -0.13 2.19 21.73
C GLU A 170 0.22 0.71 21.57
N ALA A 171 0.16 0.19 20.34
CA ALA A 171 0.58 -1.17 20.04
C ALA A 171 2.09 -1.37 20.33
N THR A 172 2.92 -0.37 20.03
CA THR A 172 4.34 -0.38 20.40
C THR A 172 4.54 -0.37 21.91
N ALA A 173 3.79 0.45 22.66
CA ALA A 173 3.85 0.47 24.12
C ALA A 173 3.44 -0.88 24.72
N LEU A 174 2.46 -1.57 24.11
CA LEU A 174 2.09 -2.94 24.49
C LEU A 174 3.25 -3.92 24.26
N ASP A 175 3.91 -3.86 23.10
CA ASP A 175 5.08 -4.68 22.80
C ASP A 175 6.22 -4.44 23.81
N GLU A 176 6.46 -3.17 24.14
CA GLU A 176 7.52 -2.73 25.05
C GLU A 176 7.21 -2.94 26.55
N LEU A 177 6.01 -3.42 26.92
CA LEU A 177 5.72 -3.77 28.31
C LEU A 177 6.73 -4.78 28.83
N THR A 178 7.12 -4.65 30.10
CA THR A 178 8.09 -5.54 30.78
C THR A 178 7.72 -7.02 30.66
N ALA A 179 6.43 -7.35 30.62
CA ALA A 179 5.96 -8.74 30.48
C ALA A 179 6.01 -9.28 29.04
N ASN A 180 6.14 -8.41 28.03
CA ASN A 180 6.01 -8.77 26.63
C ASN A 180 7.37 -8.73 25.93
N LYS A 181 8.01 -7.56 25.83
CA LYS A 181 9.32 -7.36 25.16
C LYS A 181 9.49 -8.16 23.86
N TYR A 182 8.45 -8.24 23.04
CA TYR A 182 8.44 -9.12 21.87
C TYR A 182 9.42 -8.65 20.79
N GLY A 183 9.61 -7.34 20.70
CA GLY A 183 10.45 -6.69 19.70
C GLY A 183 9.86 -6.85 18.30
N VAL A 184 8.54 -6.78 18.14
CA VAL A 184 7.89 -6.73 16.81
C VAL A 184 7.74 -5.29 16.36
N LEU A 185 7.33 -4.41 17.26
CA LEU A 185 7.24 -2.97 17.09
C LEU A 185 8.26 -2.27 17.99
N ILE A 186 8.97 -1.29 17.44
CA ILE A 186 9.99 -0.52 18.17
C ILE A 186 9.79 0.96 17.85
N ASN A 187 9.79 1.81 18.87
CA ASN A 187 9.77 3.26 18.67
C ASN A 187 11.19 3.83 18.72
N VAL A 188 11.66 4.43 17.63
CA VAL A 188 12.93 5.16 17.60
C VAL A 188 12.65 6.59 17.14
N ASN A 189 12.82 7.55 18.05
CA ASN A 189 12.61 8.98 17.79
C ASN A 189 11.24 9.30 17.16
N GLU A 190 10.17 8.75 17.72
CA GLU A 190 8.76 8.91 17.26
C GLU A 190 8.45 8.25 15.91
N GLN A 191 9.38 7.49 15.34
CA GLN A 191 9.15 6.65 14.17
C GLN A 191 8.96 5.20 14.62
N LEU A 192 7.86 4.60 14.18
CA LEU A 192 7.47 3.25 14.58
C LEU A 192 7.96 2.26 13.53
N PHE A 193 8.82 1.34 13.94
CA PHE A 193 9.38 0.32 13.08
C PHE A 193 8.76 -1.03 13.38
N ALA A 194 8.32 -1.73 12.33
CA ALA A 194 7.84 -3.09 12.41
C ALA A 194 8.89 -4.06 11.84
N GLN A 195 9.08 -5.18 12.53
CA GLN A 195 9.95 -6.28 12.12
C GLN A 195 9.25 -7.65 12.15
N GLY A 196 7.92 -7.63 12.12
CA GLY A 196 7.06 -8.79 12.01
C GLY A 196 5.66 -8.36 11.59
N ASP A 197 4.72 -9.30 11.57
CA ASP A 197 3.33 -8.98 11.28
C ASP A 197 2.71 -8.12 12.38
N VAL A 198 1.78 -7.25 11.97
CA VAL A 198 0.96 -6.44 12.88
C VAL A 198 -0.50 -6.74 12.59
N VAL A 199 -1.23 -7.19 13.61
CA VAL A 199 -2.65 -7.53 13.52
C VAL A 199 -3.42 -6.68 14.52
N PHE A 200 -4.48 -6.03 14.04
CA PHE A 200 -5.42 -5.26 14.84
C PHE A 200 -6.74 -6.01 14.90
N ASP A 201 -7.17 -6.41 16.10
CA ASP A 201 -8.32 -7.30 16.32
C ASP A 201 -9.21 -6.77 17.46
N ASP A 202 -10.45 -7.23 17.53
CA ASP A 202 -11.44 -6.84 18.54
C ASP A 202 -11.35 -7.67 19.83
N GLY A 203 -10.62 -8.79 19.80
CA GLY A 203 -10.47 -9.68 20.95
C GLY A 203 -11.79 -10.25 21.48
N GLY A 204 -12.86 -10.22 20.69
CA GLY A 204 -14.21 -10.60 21.08
C GLY A 204 -15.03 -9.51 21.79
N SER A 205 -14.58 -8.25 21.79
CA SER A 205 -15.29 -7.10 22.34
C SER A 205 -15.40 -5.99 21.30
N THR A 206 -16.37 -5.07 21.43
CA THR A 206 -16.41 -3.90 20.54
C THR A 206 -15.25 -2.96 20.82
N VAL A 207 -14.44 -2.71 19.80
CA VAL A 207 -13.21 -1.91 19.90
C VAL A 207 -13.20 -0.85 18.79
N THR A 208 -12.72 0.34 19.12
CA THR A 208 -12.41 1.37 18.12
C THR A 208 -10.92 1.67 18.20
N GLN A 209 -10.24 1.70 17.06
CA GLN A 209 -8.80 1.91 16.96
C GLN A 209 -8.51 3.00 15.93
N LYS A 210 -7.76 4.02 16.32
CA LYS A 210 -7.52 5.21 15.49
C LYS A 210 -6.03 5.50 15.38
N SER A 211 -5.55 5.65 14.16
CA SER A 211 -4.22 6.20 13.90
C SER A 211 -4.37 7.59 13.29
N ASN A 212 -3.74 8.59 13.92
CA ASN A 212 -3.77 9.98 13.47
C ASN A 212 -2.36 10.54 13.30
N GLY A 213 -1.93 10.74 12.05
CA GLY A 213 -0.63 11.31 11.73
C GLY A 213 0.58 10.40 12.03
N GLU A 214 0.36 9.11 12.27
CA GLU A 214 1.43 8.17 12.60
C GLU A 214 2.18 7.67 11.36
N ASN A 215 3.43 7.26 11.58
CA ASN A 215 4.27 6.66 10.56
C ASN A 215 4.70 5.27 11.01
N LEU A 216 4.21 4.23 10.33
CA LEU A 216 4.65 2.85 10.50
C LEU A 216 5.59 2.47 9.36
N VAL A 217 6.75 1.91 9.70
CA VAL A 217 7.76 1.49 8.72
C VAL A 217 8.15 0.04 8.93
N PHE A 218 7.77 -0.82 7.98
CA PHE A 218 8.25 -2.19 7.90
C PHE A 218 9.71 -2.21 7.44
N THR A 219 10.59 -2.70 8.31
CA THR A 219 12.03 -2.68 8.05
C THR A 219 12.47 -3.97 7.39
N LYS A 220 13.41 -3.88 6.45
CA LYS A 220 14.12 -5.07 5.98
C LYS A 220 14.90 -5.69 7.14
N LYS A 221 14.70 -6.99 7.34
CA LYS A 221 15.50 -7.81 8.25
C LYS A 221 16.23 -8.89 7.47
N ILE A 222 16.90 -9.79 8.20
CA ILE A 222 17.63 -10.95 7.67
C ILE A 222 16.61 -12.02 7.25
N ASN A 223 15.63 -11.62 6.45
CA ASN A 223 14.50 -12.41 5.96
C ASN A 223 14.74 -12.81 4.51
N THR A 224 14.27 -14.01 4.14
CA THR A 224 14.11 -14.38 2.72
C THR A 224 12.71 -14.03 2.23
N THR A 225 11.72 -14.06 3.14
CA THR A 225 10.35 -13.61 2.86
C THR A 225 10.23 -12.11 3.11
N ASN A 226 10.58 -11.29 2.10
CA ASN A 226 10.53 -9.82 2.15
C ASN A 226 9.10 -9.23 2.22
N THR A 227 8.10 -9.97 2.72
CA THR A 227 6.70 -9.54 2.77
C THR A 227 6.12 -9.74 4.16
N TYR A 228 5.92 -8.63 4.89
CA TYR A 228 5.21 -8.58 6.17
C TYR A 228 3.70 -8.42 5.96
N ARG A 229 2.89 -8.48 7.02
CA ARG A 229 1.45 -8.15 6.92
C ARG A 229 1.00 -7.13 7.95
N LEU A 230 0.13 -6.23 7.53
CA LEU A 230 -0.71 -5.39 8.36
C LEU A 230 -2.17 -5.81 8.14
N ILE A 231 -2.78 -6.46 9.15
CA ILE A 231 -4.12 -7.05 9.02
C ILE A 231 -5.08 -6.40 10.00
N LEU A 232 -6.28 -6.07 9.53
CA LEU A 232 -7.39 -5.58 10.34
C LEU A 232 -8.49 -6.64 10.42
N LEU A 233 -8.82 -7.08 11.64
CA LEU A 233 -9.77 -8.16 11.95
C LEU A 233 -10.78 -7.72 13.02
N GLY A 234 -11.81 -8.55 13.22
CA GLY A 234 -12.78 -8.44 14.32
C GLY A 234 -14.13 -7.90 13.86
N ASN A 235 -15.19 -8.70 14.00
CA ASN A 235 -16.55 -8.35 13.54
C ASN A 235 -17.13 -7.13 14.25
N THR A 236 -16.51 -6.69 15.35
CA THR A 236 -16.89 -5.49 16.09
C THR A 236 -15.76 -4.46 16.19
N ASN A 237 -14.68 -4.63 15.42
CA ASN A 237 -13.57 -3.67 15.34
C ASN A 237 -13.86 -2.54 14.34
N THR A 238 -13.80 -1.30 14.78
CA THR A 238 -13.82 -0.12 13.90
C THR A 238 -12.46 0.53 13.87
N VAL A 239 -11.80 0.51 12.71
CA VAL A 239 -10.46 1.09 12.53
C VAL A 239 -10.53 2.34 11.64
N SER A 240 -9.85 3.42 12.04
CA SER A 240 -9.75 4.63 11.22
C SER A 240 -8.34 5.19 11.14
N PHE A 241 -7.86 5.45 9.93
CA PHE A 241 -6.57 6.10 9.67
C PHE A 241 -6.80 7.52 9.15
N THR A 242 -6.20 8.51 9.80
CA THR A 242 -6.19 9.90 9.35
C THR A 242 -4.75 10.35 9.16
N ASN A 243 -4.38 10.81 7.96
CA ASN A 243 -3.01 11.26 7.63
C ASN A 243 -1.91 10.27 8.04
N THR A 244 -2.23 8.97 8.07
CA THR A 244 -1.32 7.89 8.51
C THR A 244 -0.49 7.41 7.34
N ASN A 245 0.82 7.24 7.55
CA ASN A 245 1.71 6.72 6.51
C ASN A 245 2.24 5.34 6.90
N ILE A 246 2.09 4.37 6.00
CA ILE A 246 2.56 3.01 6.17
C ILE A 246 3.51 2.71 5.02
N SER A 247 4.74 2.32 5.34
CA SER A 247 5.80 2.14 4.34
C SER A 247 6.70 0.95 4.63
N ALA A 248 7.53 0.57 3.66
CA ALA A 248 8.62 -0.39 3.86
C ALA A 248 9.97 0.12 3.32
N THR A 249 11.08 -0.27 3.94
CA THR A 249 12.44 0.15 3.54
C THR A 249 13.17 -0.89 2.66
N ASP A 250 14.19 -0.45 1.91
CA ASP A 250 15.05 -1.30 1.08
C ASP A 250 14.27 -2.27 0.17
N THR A 251 14.47 -3.59 0.28
CA THR A 251 13.75 -4.61 -0.49
C THR A 251 12.49 -5.12 0.19
N ALA A 252 12.21 -4.69 1.44
CA ALA A 252 11.03 -5.12 2.16
C ALA A 252 9.74 -4.55 1.55
N ARG A 253 8.67 -5.32 1.70
CA ARG A 253 7.29 -4.96 1.36
C ARG A 253 6.36 -5.45 2.46
N PHE A 254 5.11 -5.03 2.41
CA PHE A 254 4.07 -5.54 3.29
C PHE A 254 2.75 -5.74 2.52
N ASP A 255 1.93 -6.69 2.94
CA ASP A 255 0.55 -6.79 2.51
C ASP A 255 -0.33 -6.03 3.50
N PHE A 256 -1.25 -5.23 2.99
CA PHE A 256 -2.33 -4.65 3.80
C PHE A 256 -3.62 -5.43 3.53
N ASP A 257 -4.25 -5.95 4.58
CA ASP A 257 -5.49 -6.70 4.44
C ASP A 257 -6.54 -6.22 5.46
N SER A 258 -7.62 -5.65 4.93
CA SER A 258 -8.83 -5.32 5.67
C SER A 258 -10.07 -6.00 5.07
N SER A 259 -9.88 -6.97 4.18
CA SER A 259 -10.93 -7.70 3.48
C SER A 259 -11.61 -8.76 4.35
N GLY A 260 -10.99 -9.13 5.48
CA GLY A 260 -11.46 -10.12 6.43
C GLY A 260 -12.64 -9.69 7.31
N THR A 261 -12.62 -10.09 8.59
CA THR A 261 -13.77 -9.98 9.51
C THR A 261 -14.00 -8.59 10.10
N ILE A 262 -13.19 -7.57 9.78
CA ILE A 262 -13.32 -6.23 10.39
C ILE A 262 -14.72 -5.61 10.26
N ASN A 263 -15.29 -4.95 11.28
CA ASN A 263 -16.59 -4.27 11.17
C ASN A 263 -16.56 -3.13 10.14
N SER A 264 -15.60 -2.21 10.28
CA SER A 264 -15.46 -1.07 9.39
C SER A 264 -14.03 -0.55 9.36
N PHE A 265 -13.57 -0.13 8.19
CA PHE A 265 -12.30 0.56 8.01
C PHE A 265 -12.49 1.84 7.20
N THR A 266 -11.89 2.93 7.67
CA THR A 266 -11.83 4.19 6.93
C THR A 266 -10.41 4.74 6.90
N MET A 267 -9.99 5.27 5.77
CA MET A 267 -8.73 6.01 5.67
C MET A 267 -8.95 7.35 4.97
N SER A 268 -8.52 8.43 5.61
CA SER A 268 -8.61 9.80 5.09
C SER A 268 -7.22 10.45 5.10
N GLY A 269 -6.65 10.69 3.92
CA GLY A 269 -5.29 11.19 3.77
C GLY A 269 -4.23 10.11 4.06
N GLY A 270 -2.95 10.52 4.03
CA GLY A 270 -1.81 9.64 4.31
C GLY A 270 -1.36 8.82 3.10
N SER A 271 -0.66 7.71 3.35
CA SER A 271 -0.08 6.91 2.27
C SER A 271 0.17 5.45 2.61
N PHE A 272 0.14 4.62 1.57
CA PHE A 272 0.77 3.31 1.54
C PHE A 272 1.93 3.36 0.55
N LYS A 273 3.13 2.97 1.00
CA LYS A 273 4.32 2.91 0.16
C LYS A 273 4.96 1.52 0.18
N LYS A 274 5.17 0.92 -0.98
CA LYS A 274 5.78 -0.43 -1.14
C LYS A 274 4.95 -1.54 -0.49
N ALA A 275 3.63 -1.41 -0.52
CA ALA A 275 2.77 -2.56 -0.26
C ALA A 275 2.93 -3.59 -1.40
N SER A 276 3.04 -4.87 -1.09
CA SER A 276 3.01 -5.95 -2.09
C SER A 276 1.59 -6.13 -2.63
N SER A 277 0.59 -6.10 -1.76
CA SER A 277 -0.82 -6.11 -2.08
C SER A 277 -1.62 -5.29 -1.07
N ILE A 278 -2.78 -4.79 -1.50
CA ILE A 278 -3.71 -4.05 -0.68
C ILE A 278 -5.11 -4.59 -0.93
N ALA A 279 -5.76 -5.13 0.09
CA ALA A 279 -7.09 -5.71 -0.01
C ALA A 279 -8.10 -4.99 0.91
N PHE A 280 -9.19 -4.53 0.30
CA PHE A 280 -10.33 -3.91 0.98
C PHE A 280 -11.57 -4.83 0.90
N LYS A 281 -12.70 -4.34 1.44
CA LYS A 281 -14.03 -4.91 1.23
C LYS A 281 -15.12 -3.84 1.18
N THR A 282 -16.30 -4.27 0.76
CA THR A 282 -17.51 -3.44 0.68
C THR A 282 -17.83 -2.76 2.02
N GLY A 283 -18.24 -1.49 1.95
CA GLY A 283 -18.59 -0.68 3.13
C GLY A 283 -17.42 0.07 3.76
N GLN A 284 -16.20 -0.08 3.25
CA GLN A 284 -15.04 0.70 3.66
C GLN A 284 -14.91 1.99 2.84
N THR A 285 -14.26 3.01 3.41
CA THR A 285 -14.07 4.31 2.73
C THR A 285 -12.63 4.75 2.77
N ILE A 286 -12.03 4.93 1.60
CA ILE A 286 -10.64 5.32 1.38
C ILE A 286 -10.64 6.61 0.57
N SER A 287 -10.14 7.70 1.17
CA SER A 287 -10.21 9.02 0.56
C SER A 287 -8.91 9.79 0.73
N GLY A 288 -8.42 10.43 -0.33
CA GLY A 288 -7.23 11.29 -0.23
C GLY A 288 -5.91 10.53 0.01
N VAL A 289 -5.88 9.22 -0.25
CA VAL A 289 -4.71 8.37 0.04
C VAL A 289 -3.76 8.32 -1.16
N SER A 290 -2.46 8.34 -0.89
CA SER A 290 -1.43 8.06 -1.90
C SER A 290 -0.97 6.60 -1.81
N PHE A 291 -1.07 5.87 -2.91
CA PHE A 291 -0.50 4.54 -3.09
C PHE A 291 0.75 4.67 -3.95
N THR A 292 1.92 4.33 -3.43
CA THR A 292 3.20 4.56 -4.13
C THR A 292 4.05 3.30 -4.13
N GLU A 293 4.48 2.85 -5.32
CA GLU A 293 5.25 1.61 -5.48
C GLU A 293 4.53 0.36 -4.94
N CYS A 294 3.19 0.41 -4.89
CA CYS A 294 2.36 -0.70 -4.46
C CYS A 294 2.20 -1.73 -5.59
N GLY A 295 1.92 -2.98 -5.23
CA GLY A 295 1.35 -3.95 -6.17
C GLY A 295 -0.15 -3.74 -6.35
N GLU A 296 -0.89 -4.83 -6.45
CA GLU A 296 -2.34 -4.80 -6.68
C GLU A 296 -3.10 -4.10 -5.54
N ILE A 297 -4.06 -3.24 -5.92
CA ILE A 297 -5.10 -2.70 -5.04
C ILE A 297 -6.43 -3.36 -5.40
N ASP A 298 -6.87 -4.29 -4.55
CA ASP A 298 -8.17 -4.93 -4.65
C ASP A 298 -9.22 -4.18 -3.83
N THR A 299 -10.19 -3.60 -4.52
CA THR A 299 -11.18 -2.72 -3.92
C THR A 299 -12.34 -3.48 -3.26
N ASN A 300 -12.72 -4.64 -3.81
CA ASN A 300 -13.87 -5.45 -3.39
C ASN A 300 -15.11 -4.64 -2.95
N GLY A 301 -15.44 -3.58 -3.70
CA GLY A 301 -16.59 -2.71 -3.47
C GLY A 301 -16.42 -1.63 -2.40
N ALA A 302 -15.21 -1.40 -1.90
CA ALA A 302 -14.90 -0.22 -1.07
C ALA A 302 -15.11 1.10 -1.84
N THR A 303 -15.46 2.16 -1.12
CA THR A 303 -15.49 3.51 -1.68
C THR A 303 -14.10 4.10 -1.71
N ILE A 304 -13.56 4.36 -2.90
CA ILE A 304 -12.21 4.91 -3.09
C ILE A 304 -12.31 6.24 -3.85
N SER A 305 -11.85 7.33 -3.25
CA SER A 305 -11.93 8.62 -3.91
C SER A 305 -10.79 9.59 -3.64
N SER A 306 -10.54 10.51 -4.58
CA SER A 306 -9.50 11.55 -4.43
C SER A 306 -8.11 10.97 -4.13
N CYS A 307 -7.81 9.77 -4.63
CA CYS A 307 -6.56 9.06 -4.34
C CYS A 307 -5.57 9.20 -5.49
N ASN A 308 -4.28 9.11 -5.16
CA ASN A 308 -3.20 9.04 -6.14
C ASN A 308 -2.60 7.63 -6.14
N ILE A 309 -2.38 7.06 -7.31
CA ILE A 309 -1.79 5.74 -7.51
C ILE A 309 -0.56 5.93 -8.38
N ILE A 310 0.62 5.68 -7.81
CA ILE A 310 1.92 6.14 -8.33
C ILE A 310 2.88 4.96 -8.44
N SER A 311 3.49 4.78 -9.62
CA SER A 311 4.60 3.83 -9.84
C SER A 311 4.26 2.39 -9.46
N THR A 312 3.11 1.85 -9.90
CA THR A 312 2.74 0.45 -9.60
C THR A 312 3.84 -0.55 -9.99
N ILE A 313 3.96 -1.63 -9.22
CA ILE A 313 4.85 -2.75 -9.52
C ILE A 313 4.11 -4.01 -9.99
N GLU A 314 2.77 -4.00 -10.00
CA GLU A 314 1.96 -5.12 -10.45
C GLU A 314 2.00 -5.24 -11.98
N THR A 315 2.30 -6.43 -12.49
CA THR A 315 2.52 -6.70 -13.93
C THR A 315 1.43 -7.58 -14.55
N THR A 316 0.50 -8.10 -13.76
CA THR A 316 -0.50 -9.08 -14.20
C THR A 316 -1.91 -8.49 -14.18
N THR A 317 -2.24 -7.84 -13.06
CA THR A 317 -3.60 -7.37 -12.74
C THR A 317 -3.66 -5.86 -12.55
N GLY A 318 -2.64 -5.13 -13.03
CA GLY A 318 -2.59 -3.68 -12.97
C GLY A 318 -2.57 -3.08 -11.56
N SER A 319 -2.62 -1.74 -11.47
CA SER A 319 -2.55 -1.06 -10.17
C SER A 319 -3.83 -1.20 -9.36
N LEU A 320 -4.98 -1.13 -10.03
CA LEU A 320 -6.31 -1.17 -9.43
C LEU A 320 -7.14 -2.26 -10.10
N VAL A 321 -7.71 -3.16 -9.31
CA VAL A 321 -8.61 -4.21 -9.78
C VAL A 321 -10.06 -3.85 -9.50
N ILE A 322 -10.90 -4.01 -10.53
CA ILE A 322 -12.33 -3.72 -10.50
C ILE A 322 -13.08 -5.03 -10.75
N ASN A 323 -13.44 -5.72 -9.68
CA ASN A 323 -13.98 -7.08 -9.72
C ASN A 323 -15.47 -7.14 -10.12
N SER A 324 -16.20 -6.02 -10.03
CA SER A 324 -17.60 -5.94 -10.45
C SER A 324 -17.98 -4.57 -11.00
N SER A 325 -18.90 -4.53 -11.97
CA SER A 325 -19.42 -3.28 -12.54
C SER A 325 -20.10 -2.38 -11.50
N THR A 326 -20.61 -2.95 -10.41
CA THR A 326 -21.22 -2.20 -9.31
C THR A 326 -20.21 -1.45 -8.45
N GLU A 327 -18.94 -1.86 -8.44
CA GLU A 327 -17.89 -1.21 -7.61
C GLU A 327 -17.54 0.18 -8.13
N LEU A 328 -17.74 0.41 -9.43
CA LEU A 328 -17.40 1.67 -10.07
C LEU A 328 -18.22 2.86 -9.57
N GLY A 329 -19.45 2.63 -9.11
CA GLY A 329 -20.23 3.66 -8.43
C GLY A 329 -19.57 4.16 -7.13
N ASN A 330 -18.64 3.40 -6.59
CA ASN A 330 -17.91 3.70 -5.36
C ASN A 330 -16.53 4.33 -5.65
N MET A 331 -16.17 4.59 -6.91
CA MET A 331 -14.86 5.11 -7.28
C MET A 331 -14.95 6.45 -8.01
N SER A 332 -14.16 7.44 -7.58
CA SER A 332 -14.09 8.74 -8.27
C SER A 332 -12.81 9.50 -7.98
N LYS A 333 -12.39 10.42 -8.85
CA LYS A 333 -11.24 11.32 -8.64
C LYS A 333 -9.96 10.53 -8.36
N LEU A 334 -9.68 9.52 -9.19
CA LEU A 334 -8.48 8.71 -9.08
C LEU A 334 -7.44 9.19 -10.07
N ASN A 335 -6.25 9.50 -9.58
CA ASN A 335 -5.14 9.89 -10.43
C ASN A 335 -4.10 8.78 -10.50
N PHE A 336 -3.72 8.38 -11.70
CA PHE A 336 -2.73 7.34 -11.98
C PHE A 336 -1.49 7.99 -12.57
N TYR A 337 -0.35 7.77 -11.91
CA TYR A 337 0.95 8.31 -12.27
C TYR A 337 2.01 7.20 -12.44
N ASP A 338 2.93 7.39 -13.37
CA ASP A 338 4.16 6.57 -13.51
C ASP A 338 3.94 5.04 -13.66
N TYR A 339 2.89 4.61 -14.36
CA TYR A 339 2.59 3.19 -14.61
C TYR A 339 3.25 2.63 -15.90
N HIS A 340 4.41 3.18 -16.26
CA HIS A 340 4.82 3.47 -17.65
C HIS A 340 5.35 2.34 -18.56
N ASP A 341 5.32 1.06 -18.18
CA ASP A 341 5.76 -0.01 -19.09
C ASP A 341 4.59 -0.71 -19.79
N ASN A 342 4.87 -1.30 -20.96
CA ASN A 342 3.88 -1.99 -21.79
C ASN A 342 3.41 -3.34 -21.21
N SER A 343 3.97 -3.76 -20.07
CA SER A 343 3.52 -4.91 -19.30
C SER A 343 2.62 -4.53 -18.13
N ARG A 344 2.41 -3.23 -17.88
CA ARG A 344 1.60 -2.73 -16.77
C ARG A 344 0.37 -2.00 -17.25
N TYR A 345 -0.69 -2.13 -16.45
CA TYR A 345 -1.98 -1.49 -16.68
C TYR A 345 -2.35 -0.66 -15.46
N ALA A 346 -2.93 0.53 -15.65
CA ALA A 346 -3.39 1.32 -14.52
C ALA A 346 -4.63 0.66 -13.87
N VAL A 347 -5.61 0.27 -14.68
CA VAL A 347 -6.84 -0.41 -14.26
C VAL A 347 -6.94 -1.79 -14.93
N TYR A 348 -7.28 -2.80 -14.14
CA TYR A 348 -7.63 -4.13 -14.62
C TYR A 348 -9.09 -4.47 -14.35
N ILE A 349 -9.72 -5.06 -15.35
CA ILE A 349 -11.10 -5.50 -15.30
C ILE A 349 -11.15 -6.99 -15.69
N PRO A 350 -11.56 -7.89 -14.78
CA PRO A 350 -11.63 -9.32 -15.07
C PRO A 350 -12.71 -9.64 -16.09
N SER A 351 -12.62 -10.82 -16.69
CA SER A 351 -13.54 -11.29 -17.74
C SER A 351 -14.98 -11.51 -17.24
N SER A 352 -15.17 -11.60 -15.93
CA SER A 352 -16.49 -11.66 -15.27
C SER A 352 -17.28 -10.35 -15.39
N VAL A 353 -16.61 -9.21 -15.54
CA VAL A 353 -17.26 -7.92 -15.74
C VAL A 353 -17.64 -7.78 -17.21
N THR A 354 -18.93 -7.60 -17.47
CA THR A 354 -19.50 -7.49 -18.82
C THR A 354 -20.49 -6.31 -18.89
N GLY A 355 -20.82 -5.88 -20.11
CA GLY A 355 -21.84 -4.85 -20.33
C GLY A 355 -21.26 -3.43 -20.33
N THR A 356 -21.91 -2.51 -19.61
CA THR A 356 -21.53 -1.10 -19.53
C THR A 356 -20.96 -0.76 -18.17
N ILE A 357 -19.84 -0.04 -18.17
CA ILE A 357 -19.19 0.50 -16.98
C ILE A 357 -19.02 2.01 -17.12
N THR A 358 -18.93 2.72 -16.00
CA THR A 358 -18.68 4.18 -15.99
C THR A 358 -17.46 4.49 -15.16
N LEU A 359 -16.51 5.23 -15.74
CA LEU A 359 -15.33 5.76 -15.06
C LEU A 359 -15.51 7.27 -14.92
N THR A 360 -15.64 7.76 -13.69
CA THR A 360 -15.86 9.18 -13.39
C THR A 360 -14.63 9.78 -12.72
N ASP A 361 -14.05 10.80 -13.33
CA ASP A 361 -12.84 11.49 -12.85
C ASP A 361 -11.61 10.56 -12.67
N PHE A 362 -11.37 9.67 -13.62
CA PHE A 362 -10.15 8.85 -13.68
C PHE A 362 -9.10 9.53 -14.56
N VAL A 363 -8.06 10.09 -13.95
CA VAL A 363 -7.00 10.82 -14.64
C VAL A 363 -5.75 9.94 -14.74
N PHE A 364 -5.29 9.69 -15.96
CA PHE A 364 -4.10 8.92 -16.29
C PHE A 364 -3.02 9.84 -16.86
N ASP A 365 -1.79 9.78 -16.33
CA ASP A 365 -0.63 10.55 -16.81
C ASP A 365 0.04 9.91 -18.05
N ASN A 366 -0.76 9.52 -19.03
CA ASN A 366 -0.39 8.59 -20.10
C ASN A 366 0.89 8.95 -20.90
N PRO A 367 2.04 8.27 -20.72
CA PRO A 367 3.07 8.26 -21.74
C PRO A 367 2.65 7.27 -22.84
N SER A 368 3.19 7.45 -24.04
CA SER A 368 2.79 6.76 -25.27
C SER A 368 2.88 5.22 -25.26
N SER A 369 3.42 4.58 -24.21
CA SER A 369 3.72 3.14 -24.15
C SER A 369 2.90 2.31 -23.16
N ALA A 370 2.12 2.92 -22.26
CA ALA A 370 1.38 2.20 -21.22
C ALA A 370 -0.13 2.17 -21.51
N TYR A 371 -0.83 1.11 -21.07
CA TYR A 371 -2.29 1.04 -21.21
C TYR A 371 -2.97 1.52 -19.93
N CYS A 372 -3.93 2.43 -20.07
CA CYS A 372 -4.74 2.91 -18.95
C CYS A 372 -5.67 1.80 -18.42
N LEU A 373 -6.16 0.93 -19.31
CA LEU A 373 -7.13 -0.10 -18.98
C LEU A 373 -6.82 -1.41 -19.69
N TYR A 374 -6.89 -2.52 -18.95
CA TYR A 374 -6.98 -3.86 -19.51
C TYR A 374 -8.31 -4.51 -19.13
N TRP A 375 -9.01 -5.07 -20.11
CA TRP A 375 -10.18 -5.91 -19.87
C TRP A 375 -9.92 -7.33 -20.35
N ALA A 376 -10.05 -8.31 -19.47
CA ALA A 376 -9.75 -9.71 -19.77
C ALA A 376 -10.88 -10.46 -20.51
N GLY A 377 -12.01 -9.80 -20.80
CA GLY A 377 -13.16 -10.43 -21.46
C GLY A 377 -13.01 -10.57 -22.98
N THR A 378 -13.82 -11.45 -23.58
CA THR A 378 -13.83 -11.75 -25.03
C THR A 378 -15.02 -11.17 -25.79
N GLY A 379 -15.98 -10.54 -25.08
CA GLY A 379 -17.19 -9.94 -25.66
C GLY A 379 -17.05 -8.46 -26.02
N THR A 380 -18.10 -7.68 -25.76
CA THR A 380 -18.05 -6.21 -25.81
C THR A 380 -18.18 -5.61 -24.42
N LEU A 381 -17.29 -4.69 -24.07
CA LEU A 381 -17.37 -3.82 -22.90
C LEU A 381 -17.56 -2.38 -23.36
N VAL A 382 -18.60 -1.71 -22.87
CA VAL A 382 -18.82 -0.27 -23.08
C VAL A 382 -18.29 0.47 -21.86
N VAL A 383 -17.39 1.43 -22.08
CA VAL A 383 -16.80 2.25 -21.03
C VAL A 383 -17.25 3.68 -21.22
N ASN A 384 -18.15 4.14 -20.36
CA ASN A 384 -18.58 5.53 -20.29
C ASN A 384 -17.52 6.32 -19.52
N ARG A 385 -17.02 7.40 -20.13
CA ARG A 385 -16.18 8.39 -19.47
C ARG A 385 -17.09 9.51 -18.95
N GLY A 386 -16.96 9.80 -17.66
CA GLY A 386 -17.60 10.94 -17.01
C GLY A 386 -16.58 11.88 -16.39
N GLY A 387 -16.95 13.16 -16.24
CA GLY A 387 -16.13 14.16 -15.58
C GLY A 387 -14.78 14.37 -16.27
N THR A 388 -13.69 14.34 -15.52
CA THR A 388 -12.32 14.56 -16.04
C THR A 388 -11.64 13.31 -16.60
N THR A 389 -12.36 12.20 -16.78
CA THR A 389 -11.76 10.92 -17.21
C THR A 389 -11.08 11.03 -18.58
N ASN A 390 -9.76 10.80 -18.63
CA ASN A 390 -8.94 10.95 -19.84
C ASN A 390 -8.39 9.61 -20.38
N LEU A 391 -9.26 8.59 -20.47
CA LEU A 391 -8.89 7.28 -21.01
C LEU A 391 -8.48 7.36 -22.50
N SER A 392 -7.21 7.09 -22.77
CA SER A 392 -6.57 7.22 -24.10
C SER A 392 -6.11 5.89 -24.70
N ASN A 393 -5.59 4.97 -23.89
CA ASN A 393 -5.01 3.70 -24.33
C ASN A 393 -5.62 2.54 -23.54
N TYR A 394 -5.98 1.44 -24.23
CA TYR A 394 -6.52 0.24 -23.60
C TYR A 394 -6.17 -1.01 -24.41
N THR A 395 -6.22 -2.18 -23.77
CA THR A 395 -6.04 -3.48 -24.43
C THR A 395 -7.01 -4.53 -23.88
N SER A 396 -7.39 -5.50 -24.72
CA SER A 396 -8.43 -6.48 -24.41
C SER A 396 -8.42 -7.62 -25.44
N PRO A 397 -8.71 -8.88 -25.04
CA PRO A 397 -9.02 -9.97 -25.97
C PRO A 397 -10.34 -9.77 -26.74
N GLY A 398 -11.30 -9.03 -26.17
CA GLY A 398 -12.56 -8.64 -26.77
C GLY A 398 -12.57 -7.19 -27.28
N THR A 399 -13.76 -6.66 -27.57
CA THR A 399 -13.95 -5.28 -28.02
C THR A 399 -14.26 -4.34 -26.86
N VAL A 400 -13.49 -3.26 -26.72
CA VAL A 400 -13.77 -2.17 -25.78
C VAL A 400 -14.26 -0.95 -26.58
N THR A 401 -15.46 -0.48 -26.26
CA THR A 401 -16.07 0.72 -26.85
C THR A 401 -16.06 1.84 -25.82
N ILE A 402 -15.37 2.94 -26.15
CA ILE A 402 -15.35 4.13 -25.28
C ILE A 402 -16.49 5.05 -25.69
N GLN A 403 -17.32 5.45 -24.72
CA GLN A 403 -18.37 6.45 -24.88
C GLN A 403 -18.06 7.64 -24.00
N SER A 404 -18.22 8.85 -24.53
CA SER A 404 -18.28 10.07 -23.72
C SER A 404 -19.73 10.33 -23.33
N SER A 405 -19.96 10.83 -22.11
CA SER A 405 -21.19 11.55 -21.76
C SER A 405 -20.83 12.98 -21.42
N VAL A 406 -21.31 13.95 -22.21
CA VAL A 406 -20.95 15.37 -22.06
C VAL A 406 -22.19 16.25 -22.11
N SER A 407 -22.17 17.29 -21.27
CA SER A 407 -23.04 18.47 -21.38
C SER A 407 -22.56 19.36 -22.53
N ILE A 408 -23.49 19.86 -23.33
CA ILE A 408 -23.20 20.82 -24.40
C ILE A 408 -24.09 22.03 -24.20
N ASP A 409 -23.46 23.15 -23.87
CA ASP A 409 -24.08 24.45 -23.71
C ASP A 409 -23.62 25.36 -24.84
N VAL A 410 -24.58 25.91 -25.59
CA VAL A 410 -24.32 26.87 -26.67
C VAL A 410 -25.02 28.17 -26.33
N HIS A 411 -24.27 29.24 -26.22
CA HIS A 411 -24.80 30.59 -26.05
C HIS A 411 -24.54 31.41 -27.32
N VAL A 412 -25.57 32.10 -27.80
CA VAL A 412 -25.52 32.86 -29.05
C VAL A 412 -25.89 34.31 -28.80
N GLU A 413 -25.00 35.20 -29.17
CA GLU A 413 -25.15 36.66 -29.05
C GLU A 413 -24.89 37.35 -30.40
N ASP A 414 -25.27 38.61 -30.52
CA ASP A 414 -24.86 39.46 -31.65
C ASP A 414 -23.60 40.28 -31.37
N GLN A 415 -23.16 41.03 -32.38
CA GLN A 415 -21.98 41.91 -32.31
C GLN A 415 -22.07 42.98 -31.22
N SER A 416 -23.27 43.23 -30.68
CA SER A 416 -23.53 44.18 -29.60
C SER A 416 -23.63 43.50 -28.24
N THR A 417 -23.28 42.21 -28.14
CA THR A 417 -23.37 41.35 -26.94
C THR A 417 -24.82 41.16 -26.45
N SER A 418 -25.80 41.29 -27.35
CA SER A 418 -27.20 41.01 -27.02
C SER A 418 -27.53 39.55 -27.31
N ASP A 419 -28.16 38.88 -26.34
CA ASP A 419 -28.65 37.50 -26.48
C ASP A 419 -29.55 37.36 -27.71
N LEU A 420 -29.25 36.38 -28.57
CA LEU A 420 -30.02 36.11 -29.77
C LEU A 420 -31.01 34.98 -29.54
N GLN A 421 -32.26 35.34 -29.24
CA GLN A 421 -33.39 34.41 -29.25
C GLN A 421 -33.67 33.85 -30.66
N ASP A 422 -34.19 32.63 -30.76
CA ASP A 422 -34.66 32.01 -32.01
C ASP A 422 -33.57 31.72 -33.07
N ALA A 423 -32.29 31.81 -32.72
CA ALA A 423 -31.19 31.35 -33.57
C ALA A 423 -31.21 29.83 -33.65
N TRP A 424 -31.18 29.27 -34.87
CA TRP A 424 -31.15 27.82 -35.06
C TRP A 424 -29.75 27.28 -34.80
N VAL A 425 -29.64 26.36 -33.85
CA VAL A 425 -28.43 25.62 -33.48
C VAL A 425 -28.57 24.17 -33.95
N TYR A 426 -27.58 23.73 -34.71
CA TYR A 426 -27.47 22.38 -35.25
C TYR A 426 -26.14 21.77 -34.85
N ILE A 427 -26.16 20.61 -34.20
CA ILE A 427 -24.96 19.88 -33.76
C ILE A 427 -25.07 18.43 -34.23
N ASP A 428 -24.01 17.93 -34.88
CA ASP A 428 -23.96 16.56 -35.41
C ASP A 428 -22.53 15.99 -35.32
N THR A 429 -22.44 14.69 -35.03
CA THR A 429 -21.20 13.90 -35.05
C THR A 429 -20.67 13.61 -36.45
N ASN A 430 -21.52 13.65 -37.49
CA ASN A 430 -21.15 13.38 -38.87
C ASN A 430 -21.49 14.58 -39.78
N PRO A 431 -20.52 15.42 -40.18
CA PRO A 431 -20.81 16.63 -40.95
C PRO A 431 -21.38 16.40 -42.37
N SER A 432 -21.48 15.14 -42.81
CA SER A 432 -22.05 14.72 -44.09
C SER A 432 -23.55 15.05 -44.14
N ILE A 433 -23.93 15.99 -45.01
CA ILE A 433 -25.31 16.46 -45.16
C ILE A 433 -26.23 15.28 -45.52
N GLY A 434 -27.16 14.94 -44.62
CA GLY A 434 -28.24 13.97 -44.88
C GLY A 434 -28.31 12.77 -43.92
N ASP A 435 -27.43 12.69 -42.92
CA ASP A 435 -27.54 11.67 -41.88
C ASP A 435 -28.54 12.09 -40.80
N THR A 436 -29.19 11.12 -40.15
CA THR A 436 -30.38 11.34 -39.30
C THR A 436 -30.08 11.38 -37.79
N ALA A 437 -28.81 11.50 -37.40
CA ALA A 437 -28.36 11.42 -36.01
C ALA A 437 -27.90 12.78 -35.47
N ASP A 438 -28.76 13.79 -35.56
CA ASP A 438 -28.51 15.11 -34.96
C ASP A 438 -28.40 14.99 -33.42
N ILE A 439 -27.34 15.56 -32.83
CA ILE A 439 -27.25 15.74 -31.37
C ILE A 439 -28.25 16.80 -30.92
N VAL A 440 -28.34 17.90 -31.66
CA VAL A 440 -29.33 18.95 -31.44
C VAL A 440 -29.73 19.60 -32.75
N ASN A 441 -31.01 19.98 -32.84
CA ASN A 441 -31.57 20.73 -33.94
C ASN A 441 -32.74 21.56 -33.40
N THR A 442 -32.42 22.68 -32.76
CA THR A 442 -33.40 23.51 -32.03
C THR A 442 -33.05 24.99 -32.14
N GLN A 443 -33.92 25.84 -31.61
CA GLN A 443 -33.72 27.28 -31.50
C GLN A 443 -33.23 27.67 -30.11
N THR A 444 -32.42 28.73 -30.04
CA THR A 444 -32.04 29.37 -28.77
C THR A 444 -33.25 29.95 -28.05
N ASN A 445 -33.23 29.89 -26.72
CA ASN A 445 -34.24 30.50 -25.85
C ASN A 445 -34.09 32.04 -25.78
N SER A 446 -34.88 32.71 -24.95
CA SER A 446 -34.83 34.17 -24.79
C SER A 446 -33.50 34.71 -24.23
N SER A 447 -32.67 33.85 -23.63
CA SER A 447 -31.33 34.15 -23.13
C SER A 447 -30.23 33.74 -24.11
N GLY A 448 -30.59 33.40 -25.36
CA GLY A 448 -29.60 33.01 -26.37
C GLY A 448 -29.05 31.59 -26.20
N ASP A 449 -29.63 30.77 -25.33
CA ASP A 449 -29.04 29.48 -24.94
C ASP A 449 -29.71 28.27 -25.62
N VAL A 450 -28.90 27.24 -25.88
CA VAL A 450 -29.29 25.85 -26.13
C VAL A 450 -28.45 24.94 -25.25
N ASN A 451 -29.11 24.16 -24.38
CA ASN A 451 -28.47 23.14 -23.55
C ASN A 451 -28.89 21.76 -24.05
N THR A 452 -27.94 20.86 -24.26
CA THR A 452 -28.18 19.46 -24.64
C THR A 452 -27.12 18.56 -24.01
N SER A 453 -27.23 17.26 -24.22
CA SER A 453 -26.22 16.30 -23.81
C SER A 453 -25.93 15.33 -24.93
N TYR A 454 -24.68 14.89 -25.04
CA TYR A 454 -24.28 13.84 -25.99
C TYR A 454 -23.78 12.61 -25.23
N SER A 455 -24.23 11.44 -25.66
CA SER A 455 -23.72 10.14 -25.20
C SER A 455 -23.34 9.28 -26.40
N GLY A 456 -22.04 9.06 -26.63
CA GLY A 456 -21.58 8.27 -27.77
C GLY A 456 -20.07 8.26 -27.96
N ALA A 457 -19.60 7.60 -29.02
CA ALA A 457 -18.18 7.33 -29.25
C ALA A 457 -17.42 8.47 -29.96
N ALA A 458 -18.12 9.38 -30.66
CA ALA A 458 -17.48 10.51 -31.32
C ALA A 458 -16.75 11.43 -30.32
N SER A 459 -15.56 11.90 -30.69
CA SER A 459 -14.73 12.82 -29.89
C SER A 459 -14.96 14.29 -30.23
N SER A 460 -15.67 14.58 -31.32
CA SER A 460 -16.04 15.93 -31.73
C SER A 460 -17.37 15.93 -32.50
N ALA A 461 -18.01 17.10 -32.55
CA ALA A 461 -19.19 17.35 -33.38
C ALA A 461 -19.02 18.65 -34.17
N ALA A 462 -19.61 18.72 -35.34
CA ALA A 462 -19.78 19.96 -36.08
C ALA A 462 -20.93 20.76 -35.45
N ILE A 463 -20.73 22.06 -35.24
CA ILE A 463 -21.76 23.01 -34.82
C ILE A 463 -22.03 23.99 -35.95
N ARG A 464 -23.31 24.24 -36.24
CA ARG A 464 -23.77 25.23 -37.21
C ARG A 464 -24.86 26.09 -36.58
N ILE A 465 -24.74 27.41 -36.73
CA ILE A 465 -25.69 28.36 -36.15
C ILE A 465 -26.15 29.33 -37.23
N ARG A 466 -27.46 29.53 -37.33
CA ARG A 466 -28.06 30.43 -38.33
C ARG A 466 -29.23 31.22 -37.75
N LYS A 467 -29.32 32.49 -38.15
CA LYS A 467 -30.47 33.35 -37.90
C LYS A 467 -30.63 34.28 -39.11
N TYR A 468 -31.86 34.54 -39.54
CA TYR A 468 -32.11 35.47 -40.66
C TYR A 468 -31.55 36.86 -40.33
N GLY A 469 -30.90 37.50 -41.30
CA GLY A 469 -30.21 38.79 -41.11
C GLY A 469 -28.79 38.67 -40.53
N TYR A 470 -28.29 37.44 -40.32
CA TYR A 470 -26.95 37.17 -39.81
C TYR A 470 -26.20 36.17 -40.70
N LYS A 471 -24.88 36.30 -40.74
CA LYS A 471 -24.00 35.37 -41.44
C LYS A 471 -23.97 34.04 -40.68
N PRO A 472 -24.17 32.89 -41.35
CA PRO A 472 -24.10 31.59 -40.68
C PRO A 472 -22.73 31.32 -40.05
N TYR A 473 -22.74 30.74 -38.86
CA TYR A 473 -21.54 30.24 -38.19
C TYR A 473 -21.40 28.73 -38.41
N SER A 474 -20.16 28.27 -38.57
CA SER A 474 -19.81 26.85 -38.60
C SER A 474 -18.52 26.64 -37.82
N GLY A 475 -18.50 25.65 -36.95
CA GLY A 475 -17.36 25.31 -36.10
C GLY A 475 -17.35 23.82 -35.72
N THR A 476 -16.49 23.50 -34.76
CA THR A 476 -16.37 22.16 -34.18
C THR A 476 -16.31 22.29 -32.67
N ILE A 477 -17.04 21.43 -31.96
CA ILE A 477 -16.98 21.32 -30.50
C ILE A 477 -16.33 20.00 -30.10
N SER A 478 -15.68 19.99 -28.94
CA SER A 478 -15.16 18.76 -28.33
C SER A 478 -16.31 17.99 -27.69
N LEU A 479 -16.32 16.66 -27.85
CA LEU A 479 -17.22 15.74 -27.14
C LEU A 479 -16.44 14.90 -26.11
N LEU A 480 -15.28 15.38 -25.70
CA LEU A 480 -14.42 14.70 -24.71
C LEU A 480 -14.62 15.22 -23.28
N ALA A 481 -15.23 16.38 -23.13
CA ALA A 481 -15.59 17.00 -21.85
C ALA A 481 -16.80 17.92 -22.06
N ASP A 482 -17.43 18.34 -20.96
CA ASP A 482 -18.49 19.35 -21.01
C ASP A 482 -18.02 20.59 -21.77
N SER A 483 -18.85 21.04 -22.72
CA SER A 483 -18.51 22.15 -23.61
C SER A 483 -19.44 23.32 -23.38
N ASN A 484 -18.86 24.49 -23.18
CA ASN A 484 -19.58 25.76 -23.21
C ASN A 484 -19.08 26.58 -24.40
N THR A 485 -19.93 26.77 -25.39
CA THR A 485 -19.59 27.38 -26.68
C THR A 485 -20.33 28.70 -26.84
N ASN A 486 -19.60 29.80 -26.70
CA ASN A 486 -20.12 31.14 -26.97
C ASN A 486 -19.89 31.50 -28.44
N VAL A 487 -20.95 31.89 -29.14
CA VAL A 487 -20.89 32.28 -30.56
C VAL A 487 -21.50 33.66 -30.77
N THR A 488 -20.69 34.58 -31.27
CA THR A 488 -21.14 35.89 -31.73
C THR A 488 -21.50 35.84 -33.22
N LEU A 489 -22.77 36.06 -33.57
CA LEU A 489 -23.20 36.18 -34.96
C LEU A 489 -23.01 37.60 -35.49
N ILE A 490 -22.51 37.68 -36.72
CA ILE A 490 -22.27 38.94 -37.43
C ILE A 490 -23.46 39.21 -38.35
N THR A 491 -23.99 40.42 -38.30
CA THR A 491 -25.09 40.89 -39.17
C THR A 491 -24.66 40.76 -40.62
N ASP A 492 -25.53 40.17 -41.44
CA ASP A 492 -25.29 40.01 -42.87
C ASP A 492 -26.05 41.10 -43.64
N PRO A 493 -25.36 42.15 -44.14
CA PRO A 493 -26.00 43.24 -44.88
C PRO A 493 -26.59 42.78 -46.22
N GLN A 494 -26.33 41.54 -46.67
CA GLN A 494 -26.92 40.98 -47.88
C GLN A 494 -28.27 40.29 -47.65
N GLN A 495 -28.70 40.15 -46.38
CA GLN A 495 -29.94 39.47 -45.98
C GLN A 495 -30.97 40.40 -45.32
N THR A 496 -30.80 41.72 -45.47
CA THR A 496 -31.75 42.72 -44.97
C THR A 496 -33.04 42.77 -45.77
#